data_AF-R5ES41-F1
#
_entry.id   AF-R5ES41-F1
#
_cell.length_a   1.000
_cell.length_b   1.000
_cell.length_c   1.000
_cell.angle_alpha   90.00
_cell.angle_beta   90.00
_cell.angle_gamma   90.00
#
_symmetry.space_group_name_H-M   'P 1'
#
loop_
_entity.id
_entity.type
_entity.pdbx_description
1 polymer ?
#
loop_
_entity_poly.entity_id
_entity_poly.type
_entity_poly.pdbx_seq_one_letter_code
_entity_poly.pdbx_strand_id
1 'polypeptide(L)'
;MNEQLLQFLSACKQNFDYFEGLERSYGYTKQHSLSWIIITILKLVFLSPIFACFLGWFLKLIYIGDYIDEFLGRNLFLGILIAISAIIIAIFTIRERKDDVSTVKSIEHIFSSPQYQSFYQQAASVLGEKYCTAHACGKFLEYISSGRCADLMMAKNIYEQELAQERVEKAIRDRISADIATEQREQSEKEATAAAERNRMNNN
;
A
#
# COMPACT_ATOMS: atom_id res chain seq x y z
N MET A 1 -26.09 31.96 2.79
CA MET A 1 -26.33 30.52 3.06
C MET A 1 -25.19 29.62 2.59
N ASN A 2 -24.46 29.97 1.52
CA ASN A 2 -23.37 29.11 1.01
C ASN A 2 -22.09 29.04 1.88
N GLU A 3 -21.71 30.10 2.60
CA GLU A 3 -20.44 30.10 3.33
C GLU A 3 -20.37 29.06 4.47
N GLN A 4 -21.44 28.90 5.24
CA GLN A 4 -21.49 27.89 6.32
C GLN A 4 -21.45 26.46 5.76
N LEU A 5 -22.13 26.21 4.64
CA LEU A 5 -22.10 24.91 3.96
C LEU A 5 -20.72 24.61 3.36
N LEU A 6 -20.07 25.61 2.77
CA LEU A 6 -18.71 25.48 2.24
C LEU A 6 -17.68 25.22 3.35
N GLN A 7 -17.79 25.91 4.49
CA GLN A 7 -16.95 25.65 5.66
C GLN A 7 -17.16 24.24 6.21
N PHE A 8 -18.43 23.80 6.32
CA PHE A 8 -18.76 22.44 6.73
C PHE A 8 -18.18 21.38 5.77
N LEU A 9 -18.40 21.54 4.46
CA LEU A 9 -17.88 20.63 3.44
C LEU A 9 -16.35 20.59 3.42
N SER A 10 -15.68 21.73 3.61
CA SER A 10 -14.21 21.78 3.70
C SER A 10 -13.70 21.05 4.94
N ALA A 11 -14.35 21.21 6.09
CA ALA A 11 -13.98 20.51 7.31
C ALA A 11 -14.23 19.00 7.18
N CYS A 12 -15.37 18.62 6.61
CA CYS A 12 -15.68 17.21 6.31
C CYS A 12 -14.65 16.60 5.37
N LYS A 13 -14.29 17.29 4.27
CA LYS A 13 -13.27 16.82 3.34
C LYS A 13 -11.94 16.57 4.05
N GLN A 14 -11.42 17.54 4.81
CA GLN A 14 -10.15 17.39 5.52
C GLN A 14 -10.17 16.23 6.51
N ASN A 15 -11.26 16.09 7.27
CA ASN A 15 -11.41 15.00 8.24
C ASN A 15 -11.52 13.64 7.55
N PHE A 16 -12.31 13.52 6.48
CA PHE A 16 -12.40 12.27 5.72
C PHE A 16 -11.09 11.94 5.00
N ASP A 17 -10.38 12.91 4.44
CA ASP A 17 -9.04 12.70 3.84
C ASP A 17 -8.08 12.12 4.89
N TYR A 18 -8.10 12.66 6.11
CA TYR A 18 -7.31 12.15 7.22
C TYR A 18 -7.71 10.72 7.60
N PHE A 19 -9.01 10.44 7.79
CA PHE A 19 -9.49 9.11 8.18
C PHE A 19 -9.30 8.06 7.09
N GLU A 20 -9.55 8.36 5.82
CA GLU A 20 -9.27 7.46 4.70
C GLU A 20 -7.75 7.18 4.58
N GLY A 21 -6.91 8.19 4.84
CA GLY A 21 -5.45 8.01 4.91
C GLY A 21 -5.04 7.04 6.02
N LEU A 22 -5.65 7.15 7.20
CA LEU A 22 -5.44 6.21 8.31
C LEU A 22 -5.94 4.80 7.99
N GLU A 23 -7.10 4.67 7.36
CA GLU A 23 -7.68 3.38 6.98
C GLU A 23 -6.82 2.66 5.92
N ARG A 24 -6.33 3.38 4.91
CA ARG A 24 -5.38 2.84 3.93
C ARG A 24 -4.10 2.39 4.61
N SER A 25 -3.56 3.21 5.51
CA SER A 25 -2.36 2.86 6.28
C SER A 25 -2.58 1.59 7.10
N TYR A 26 -3.74 1.46 7.75
CA TYR A 26 -4.14 0.24 8.48
C TYR A 26 -4.23 -0.99 7.57
N GLY A 27 -4.83 -0.86 6.38
CA GLY A 27 -4.94 -1.93 5.39
C GLY A 27 -3.57 -2.45 4.93
N TYR A 28 -2.63 -1.54 4.65
CA TYR A 28 -1.25 -1.89 4.29
C TYR A 28 -0.53 -2.64 5.42
N THR A 29 -0.66 -2.18 6.67
CA THR A 29 0.00 -2.82 7.82
C THR A 29 -0.52 -4.25 8.08
N LYS A 30 -1.81 -4.53 7.82
CA LYS A 30 -2.40 -5.86 8.04
C LYS A 30 -1.91 -6.90 7.01
N GLN A 31 -1.82 -6.51 5.75
CA GLN A 31 -1.34 -7.37 4.66
C GLN A 31 0.17 -7.69 4.78
N HIS A 32 0.91 -6.85 5.50
CA HIS A 32 2.36 -6.97 5.72
C HIS A 32 2.77 -8.16 6.62
N SER A 33 1.86 -8.80 7.35
CA SER A 33 2.22 -9.80 8.38
C SER A 33 2.92 -11.07 7.86
N LEU A 34 2.45 -11.66 6.75
CA LEU A 34 3.10 -12.84 6.14
C LEU A 34 4.38 -12.46 5.38
N SER A 35 4.32 -11.37 4.63
CA SER A 35 5.48 -10.81 3.93
C SER A 35 6.61 -10.46 4.90
N TRP A 36 6.28 -9.96 6.10
CA TRP A 36 7.25 -9.64 7.13
C TRP A 36 8.02 -10.87 7.61
N ILE A 37 7.37 -12.02 7.82
CA ILE A 37 8.05 -13.26 8.22
C ILE A 37 9.05 -13.69 7.15
N ILE A 38 8.61 -13.70 5.89
CA ILE A 38 9.45 -14.10 4.75
C ILE A 38 10.65 -13.15 4.60
N ILE A 39 10.41 -11.83 4.67
CA ILE A 39 11.46 -10.81 4.59
C ILE A 39 12.42 -10.92 5.77
N THR A 40 11.93 -11.21 6.97
CA THR A 40 12.77 -11.38 8.17
C THR A 40 13.72 -12.57 8.00
N ILE A 41 13.21 -13.71 7.55
CA ILE A 41 14.03 -14.89 7.27
C ILE A 41 15.05 -14.57 6.19
N LEU A 42 14.65 -13.87 5.12
CA LEU A 42 15.56 -13.47 4.05
C LEU A 42 16.68 -12.55 4.56
N LYS A 43 16.36 -11.56 5.40
CA LYS A 43 17.35 -10.69 6.05
C LYS A 43 18.31 -11.50 6.94
N LEU A 44 17.81 -12.47 7.72
CA LEU A 44 18.65 -13.31 8.57
C LEU A 44 19.58 -14.21 7.76
N VAL A 45 19.09 -14.82 6.67
CA VAL A 45 19.89 -15.75 5.85
C VAL A 45 20.90 -15.02 4.98
N PHE A 46 20.53 -13.90 4.36
CA PHE A 46 21.37 -13.23 3.37
C PHE A 46 22.10 -12.00 3.89
N LEU A 47 21.49 -11.21 4.77
CA LEU A 47 22.08 -9.96 5.23
C LEU A 47 23.04 -10.18 6.40
N SER A 48 22.75 -11.14 7.29
CA SER A 48 23.61 -11.41 8.46
C SER A 48 25.02 -11.88 8.07
N PRO A 49 25.24 -12.75 7.06
CA PRO A 49 26.59 -13.15 6.65
C PRO A 49 27.34 -12.02 5.95
N ILE A 50 26.65 -11.22 5.14
CA ILE A 50 27.24 -10.06 4.46
C ILE A 50 27.73 -9.05 5.50
N PHE A 51 26.89 -8.73 6.49
CA PHE A 51 27.24 -7.80 7.55
C PHE A 51 28.38 -8.34 8.43
N ALA A 52 28.37 -9.64 8.75
CA ALA A 52 29.45 -10.29 9.49
C ALA A 52 30.78 -10.28 8.73
N CYS A 53 30.77 -10.51 7.41
CA CYS A 53 31.96 -10.41 6.57
C CYS A 53 32.50 -8.97 6.52
N PHE A 54 31.61 -7.98 6.40
CA PHE A 54 32.00 -6.56 6.46
C PHE A 54 32.61 -6.19 7.82
N LEU A 55 31.99 -6.63 8.92
CA LEU A 55 32.51 -6.38 10.26
C LEU A 55 33.84 -7.08 10.50
N GLY A 56 33.99 -8.32 10.01
CA GLY A 56 35.25 -9.06 10.06
C GLY A 56 36.37 -8.36 9.28
N TRP A 57 36.09 -7.84 8.08
CA TRP A 57 37.04 -7.04 7.31
C TRP A 57 37.43 -5.75 8.03
N PHE A 58 36.44 -5.05 8.61
CA PHE A 58 36.69 -3.83 9.39
C PHE A 58 37.55 -4.10 10.63
N LEU A 59 37.29 -5.19 11.35
CA LEU A 59 38.08 -5.59 12.51
C LEU A 59 39.53 -5.92 12.14
N LYS A 60 39.77 -6.48 10.94
CA LYS A 60 41.13 -6.70 10.41
C LYS A 60 41.86 -5.41 10.07
N LEU A 61 41.17 -4.40 9.53
CA LEU A 61 41.77 -3.09 9.25
C LEU A 61 42.34 -2.41 10.50
N ILE A 62 41.72 -2.63 11.65
CA ILE A 62 42.18 -2.07 12.93
C ILE A 62 43.09 -3.04 13.71
N TYR A 63 43.64 -4.07 13.04
CA TYR A 63 44.53 -5.12 13.56
C TYR A 63 43.93 -6.04 14.64
N ILE A 64 42.75 -5.74 15.18
CA ILE A 64 42.05 -6.56 16.19
C ILE A 64 41.61 -7.91 15.62
N GLY A 65 41.18 -7.93 14.35
CA GLY A 65 40.68 -9.13 13.69
C GLY A 65 41.72 -10.23 13.53
N ASP A 66 43.00 -9.87 13.33
CA ASP A 66 44.08 -10.84 13.17
C ASP A 66 44.46 -11.50 14.50
N TYR A 67 44.47 -10.74 15.61
CA TYR A 67 44.68 -11.30 16.96
C TYR A 67 43.56 -12.27 17.37
N ILE A 68 42.32 -11.97 17.00
CA ILE A 68 41.16 -12.82 17.32
C ILE A 68 41.17 -14.08 16.44
N ASP A 69 41.51 -13.96 15.15
CA ASP A 69 41.66 -15.10 14.25
C ASP A 69 42.73 -16.09 14.73
N GLU A 70 43.83 -15.59 15.29
CA GLU A 70 44.93 -16.42 15.82
C GLU A 70 44.55 -17.14 17.13
N PHE A 71 43.71 -16.52 17.97
CA PHE A 71 43.29 -17.08 19.26
C PHE A 71 42.09 -18.04 19.16
N LEU A 72 41.07 -17.72 18.35
CA LEU A 72 39.81 -18.47 18.25
C LEU A 72 39.69 -19.31 16.98
N GLY A 73 40.50 -19.02 15.96
CA GLY A 73 40.35 -19.59 14.63
C GLY A 73 39.28 -18.87 13.80
N ARG A 74 39.60 -18.60 12.55
CA ARG A 74 38.79 -17.82 11.59
C ARG A 74 37.34 -18.29 11.45
N ASN A 75 37.10 -19.60 11.46
CA ASN A 75 35.75 -20.16 11.32
C ASN A 75 34.86 -19.87 12.53
N LEU A 76 35.44 -19.93 13.73
CA LEU A 76 34.71 -19.70 14.96
C LEU A 76 34.44 -18.20 15.16
N PHE A 77 35.43 -17.36 14.83
CA PHE A 77 35.26 -15.90 14.80
C PHE A 77 34.16 -15.46 13.83
N LEU A 78 34.18 -15.97 12.59
CA LEU A 78 33.13 -15.67 11.60
C LEU A 78 31.76 -16.16 12.05
N GLY A 79 31.67 -17.36 12.65
CA GLY A 79 30.42 -17.90 13.19
C GLY A 79 29.83 -17.00 14.29
N ILE A 80 30.67 -16.49 15.20
CA ILE A 80 30.25 -15.56 16.26
C ILE A 80 29.75 -14.24 15.63
N LEU A 81 30.46 -13.70 14.64
CA LEU A 81 30.05 -12.47 13.96
C LEU A 81 28.70 -12.62 13.25
N ILE A 82 28.46 -13.76 12.59
CA ILE A 82 27.18 -14.07 11.94
C ILE A 82 26.07 -14.14 13.00
N ALA A 83 26.31 -14.83 14.12
CA ALA A 83 25.34 -14.94 15.20
C ALA A 83 24.96 -13.57 15.80
N ILE A 84 25.96 -12.72 16.09
CA ILE A 84 25.71 -11.36 16.61
C ILE A 84 24.95 -10.52 15.58
N SER A 85 25.34 -10.58 14.31
CA SER A 85 24.68 -9.85 13.22
C SER A 85 23.21 -10.28 13.06
N ALA A 86 22.95 -11.59 13.14
CA ALA A 86 21.60 -12.14 13.10
C ALA A 86 20.75 -11.67 14.30
N ILE A 87 21.31 -11.63 15.51
CA ILE A 87 20.62 -11.13 16.70
C ILE A 87 20.27 -9.64 16.54
N ILE A 88 21.20 -8.82 16.06
CA ILE A 88 20.96 -7.39 15.83
C ILE A 88 19.84 -7.20 14.81
N ILE A 89 19.90 -7.89 13.67
CA ILE A 89 18.87 -7.83 12.62
C ILE A 89 17.50 -8.29 13.18
N ALA A 90 17.46 -9.36 13.98
CA ALA A 90 16.24 -9.83 14.61
C ALA A 90 15.64 -8.78 15.56
N ILE A 91 16.46 -8.14 16.40
CA ILE A 91 16.01 -7.09 17.34
C ILE A 91 15.41 -5.90 16.57
N PHE A 92 16.10 -5.41 15.53
CA PHE A 92 15.59 -4.30 14.72
C PHE A 92 14.26 -4.66 14.03
N THR A 93 14.17 -5.87 13.49
CA THR A 93 12.97 -6.31 12.77
C THR A 93 11.77 -6.52 13.72
N ILE A 94 12.02 -7.01 14.94
CA ILE A 94 11.00 -7.12 15.99
C ILE A 94 10.54 -5.73 16.46
N ARG A 95 11.47 -4.77 16.59
CA ARG A 95 11.14 -3.39 17.00
C ARG A 95 10.25 -2.70 15.96
N GLU A 96 10.61 -2.78 14.68
CA GLU A 96 9.82 -2.27 13.56
C GLU A 96 8.38 -2.83 13.60
N ARG A 97 8.23 -4.15 13.80
CA ARG A 97 6.91 -4.78 13.94
C ARG A 97 6.15 -4.31 15.18
N LYS A 98 6.83 -4.06 16.29
CA LYS A 98 6.19 -3.55 17.52
C LYS A 98 5.62 -2.14 17.29
N ASP A 99 6.37 -1.31 16.58
CA ASP A 99 5.96 0.05 16.23
C ASP A 99 4.74 0.01 15.29
N ASP A 100 4.72 -0.89 14.31
CA ASP A 100 3.56 -1.16 13.44
C ASP A 100 2.31 -1.57 14.26
N VAL A 101 2.44 -2.55 15.16
CA VAL A 101 1.32 -3.03 16.00
C VAL A 101 0.78 -1.91 16.90
N SER A 102 1.66 -1.07 17.44
CA SER A 102 1.25 0.08 18.26
C SER A 102 0.50 1.13 17.45
N THR A 103 0.91 1.35 16.20
CA THR A 103 0.25 2.25 15.24
C THR A 103 -1.14 1.75 14.90
N VAL A 104 -1.28 0.46 14.57
CA VAL A 104 -2.57 -0.21 14.31
C VAL A 104 -3.54 -0.03 15.48
N LYS A 105 -3.10 -0.30 16.72
CA LYS A 105 -3.92 -0.09 17.92
C LYS A 105 -4.32 1.37 18.12
N SER A 106 -3.42 2.30 17.82
CA SER A 106 -3.70 3.74 17.92
C SER A 106 -4.77 4.15 16.91
N ILE A 107 -4.70 3.63 15.69
CA ILE A 107 -5.72 3.85 14.64
C ILE A 107 -7.07 3.27 15.06
N GLU A 108 -7.12 2.03 15.56
CA GLU A 108 -8.35 1.41 16.07
C GLU A 108 -8.96 2.23 17.22
N HIS A 109 -8.13 2.79 18.10
CA HIS A 109 -8.58 3.68 19.17
C HIS A 109 -9.18 4.98 18.63
N ILE A 110 -8.61 5.56 17.56
CA ILE A 110 -9.15 6.76 16.92
C ILE A 110 -10.54 6.48 16.34
N PHE A 111 -10.71 5.37 15.61
CA PHE A 111 -11.99 4.99 15.01
C PHE A 111 -13.05 4.56 16.03
N SER A 112 -12.64 4.06 17.20
CA SER A 112 -13.55 3.78 18.32
C SER A 112 -13.81 4.99 19.23
N SER A 113 -13.16 6.13 18.96
CA SER A 113 -13.32 7.32 19.80
C SER A 113 -14.73 7.93 19.66
N PRO A 114 -15.30 8.47 20.76
CA PRO A 114 -16.59 9.18 20.71
C PRO A 114 -16.55 10.40 19.78
N GLN A 115 -15.38 11.00 19.60
CA GLN A 115 -15.15 12.15 18.73
C GLN A 115 -15.31 11.78 17.26
N TYR A 116 -14.72 10.65 16.84
CA TYR A 116 -14.92 10.12 15.49
C TYR A 116 -16.38 9.75 15.25
N GLN A 117 -17.00 9.03 16.19
CA GLN A 117 -18.39 8.59 16.05
C GLN A 117 -19.37 9.78 15.96
N SER A 118 -19.19 10.80 16.81
CA SER A 118 -20.04 12.00 16.78
C SER A 118 -19.84 12.82 15.49
N PHE A 119 -18.59 12.99 15.03
CA PHE A 119 -18.31 13.62 13.73
C PHE A 119 -18.99 12.84 12.59
N TYR A 120 -18.81 11.52 12.55
CA TYR A 120 -19.35 10.68 11.49
C TYR A 120 -20.88 10.72 11.47
N GLN A 121 -21.53 10.65 12.64
CA GLN A 121 -23.00 10.76 12.75
C GLN A 121 -23.50 12.12 12.26
N GLN A 122 -22.82 13.22 12.62
CA GLN A 122 -23.16 14.56 12.14
C GLN A 122 -22.99 14.67 10.63
N ALA A 123 -21.87 14.21 10.08
CA ALA A 123 -21.62 14.19 8.65
C ALA A 123 -22.66 13.35 7.89
N ALA A 124 -22.96 12.15 8.39
CA ALA A 124 -23.95 11.25 7.81
C ALA A 124 -25.37 11.84 7.83
N SER A 125 -25.73 12.62 8.86
CA SER A 125 -27.05 13.26 8.92
C SER A 125 -27.26 14.33 7.83
N VAL A 126 -26.19 14.99 7.38
CA VAL A 126 -26.24 16.07 6.37
C VAL A 126 -25.95 15.55 4.97
N LEU A 127 -24.88 14.77 4.83
CA LEU A 127 -24.41 14.26 3.56
C LEU A 127 -25.15 12.98 3.17
N GLY A 128 -25.55 12.15 4.13
CA GLY A 128 -25.98 10.77 3.90
C GLY A 128 -24.78 9.84 3.95
N GLU A 129 -24.95 8.65 4.53
CA GLU A 129 -23.86 7.67 4.77
C GLU A 129 -23.06 7.35 3.51
N LYS A 130 -23.73 7.24 2.34
CA LYS A 130 -23.11 6.95 1.05
C LYS A 130 -22.05 7.99 0.62
N TYR A 131 -22.15 9.22 1.13
CA TYR A 131 -21.32 10.35 0.72
C TYR A 131 -20.33 10.79 1.80
N CYS A 132 -20.20 10.03 2.89
CA CYS A 132 -19.20 10.24 3.94
C CYS A 132 -17.81 9.80 3.48
N THR A 133 -17.34 10.37 2.37
CA THR A 133 -16.01 10.13 1.80
C THR A 133 -15.37 11.46 1.43
N ALA A 134 -14.04 11.49 1.42
CA ALA A 134 -13.28 12.69 1.11
C ALA A 134 -13.49 13.10 -0.35
N HIS A 135 -13.59 12.11 -1.25
CA HIS A 135 -13.88 12.32 -2.66
C HIS A 135 -15.24 13.02 -2.88
N ALA A 136 -16.32 12.48 -2.30
CA ALA A 136 -17.65 13.07 -2.45
C ALA A 136 -17.73 14.48 -1.85
N CYS A 137 -17.16 14.68 -0.66
CA CYS A 137 -17.09 16.01 -0.03
C CYS A 137 -16.30 17.00 -0.89
N GLY A 138 -15.19 16.57 -1.48
CA GLY A 138 -14.39 17.37 -2.40
C GLY A 138 -15.17 17.79 -3.65
N LYS A 139 -15.92 16.86 -4.26
CA LYS A 139 -16.77 17.16 -5.42
C LYS A 139 -17.91 18.10 -5.08
N PHE A 140 -18.58 17.92 -3.95
CA PHE A 140 -19.63 18.85 -3.52
C PHE A 140 -19.08 20.27 -3.28
N LEU A 141 -17.91 20.37 -2.64
CA LEU A 141 -17.22 21.63 -2.46
C LEU A 141 -16.87 22.28 -3.80
N GLU A 142 -16.36 21.52 -4.76
CA GLU A 142 -16.04 21.98 -6.12
C GLU A 142 -17.28 22.53 -6.83
N TYR A 143 -18.40 21.79 -6.84
CA TYR A 143 -19.61 22.23 -7.54
C TYR A 143 -20.24 23.48 -6.93
N ILE A 144 -20.26 23.59 -5.60
CA ILE A 144 -20.87 24.74 -4.91
C ILE A 144 -19.95 25.96 -4.99
N SER A 145 -18.63 25.80 -4.81
CA SER A 145 -17.67 26.91 -4.87
C SER A 145 -17.49 27.48 -6.29
N SER A 146 -17.61 26.64 -7.32
CA SER A 146 -17.58 27.07 -8.72
C SER A 146 -18.89 27.69 -9.21
N GLY A 147 -19.96 27.66 -8.40
CA GLY A 147 -21.29 28.14 -8.78
C GLY A 147 -22.04 27.22 -9.75
N ARG A 148 -21.57 25.99 -9.98
CA ARG A 148 -22.28 24.97 -10.79
C ARG A 148 -23.59 24.53 -10.15
N CYS A 149 -23.71 24.63 -8.82
CA CYS A 149 -24.96 24.37 -8.10
C CYS A 149 -25.15 25.30 -6.90
N ALA A 150 -26.42 25.53 -6.54
CA ALA A 150 -26.80 26.45 -5.47
C ALA A 150 -26.98 25.77 -4.11
N ASP A 151 -27.18 24.45 -4.09
CA ASP A 151 -27.43 23.69 -2.88
C ASP A 151 -26.79 22.29 -2.91
N LEU A 152 -26.79 21.67 -1.74
CA LEU A 152 -26.23 20.33 -1.54
C LEU A 152 -27.01 19.25 -2.29
N MET A 153 -28.32 19.43 -2.52
CA MET A 153 -29.15 18.43 -3.20
C MET A 153 -28.82 18.35 -4.68
N MET A 154 -28.65 19.49 -5.35
CA MET A 154 -28.15 19.57 -6.72
C MET A 154 -26.73 19.02 -6.83
N ALA A 155 -25.86 19.33 -5.85
CA ALA A 155 -24.51 18.77 -5.81
C ALA A 155 -24.53 17.23 -5.76
N LYS A 156 -25.39 16.64 -4.92
CA LYS A 156 -25.60 15.17 -4.84
C LYS A 156 -26.11 14.59 -6.15
N ASN A 157 -27.09 15.24 -6.78
CA ASN A 157 -27.66 14.77 -8.05
C ASN A 157 -26.62 14.77 -9.19
N ILE A 158 -25.84 15.85 -9.31
CA ILE A 158 -24.75 15.95 -10.30
C ILE A 158 -23.71 14.86 -10.04
N TYR A 159 -23.32 14.67 -8.78
CA TYR A 159 -22.35 13.64 -8.41
C TYR A 159 -22.83 12.22 -8.74
N GLU A 160 -24.10 11.89 -8.49
CA GLU A 160 -24.65 10.57 -8.85
C GLU A 160 -24.72 10.38 -10.37
N GLN A 161 -25.00 11.44 -11.14
CA GLN A 161 -24.94 11.39 -12.60
C GLN A 161 -23.52 11.15 -13.10
N GLU A 162 -22.53 11.88 -12.58
CA GLU A 162 -21.12 11.69 -12.92
C GLU A 162 -20.65 10.27 -12.52
N LEU A 163 -21.01 9.76 -11.34
CA LEU A 163 -20.72 8.37 -10.93
C LEU A 163 -21.39 7.33 -11.83
N ALA A 164 -22.63 7.55 -12.27
CA ALA A 164 -23.31 6.64 -13.17
C ALA A 164 -22.61 6.62 -14.54
N GLN A 165 -22.20 7.77 -15.04
CA GLN A 165 -21.44 7.90 -16.28
C GLN A 165 -20.08 7.21 -16.17
N GLU A 166 -19.32 7.44 -15.10
CA GLU A 166 -18.02 6.79 -14.87
C GLU A 166 -18.15 5.25 -14.83
N ARG A 167 -19.22 4.71 -14.23
CA ARG A 167 -19.48 3.26 -14.24
C ARG A 167 -19.70 2.73 -15.65
N VAL A 168 -20.43 3.47 -16.48
CA VAL A 168 -20.66 3.10 -17.89
C VAL A 168 -19.36 3.17 -18.68
N GLU A 169 -18.59 4.25 -18.54
CA GLU A 169 -17.30 4.41 -19.21
C GLU A 169 -16.28 3.33 -18.80
N LYS A 170 -16.25 2.98 -17.52
CA LYS A 170 -15.43 1.88 -17.03
C LYS A 170 -15.86 0.54 -17.63
N ALA A 171 -17.16 0.24 -17.63
CA ALA A 171 -17.68 -0.99 -18.22
C ALA A 171 -17.35 -1.11 -19.72
N ILE A 172 -17.41 0.01 -20.46
CA ILE A 172 -17.00 0.07 -21.87
C ILE A 172 -15.50 -0.21 -22.00
N ARG A 173 -14.66 0.44 -21.18
CA ARG A 173 -13.20 0.25 -21.21
C ARG A 173 -12.79 -1.18 -20.87
N ASP A 174 -13.41 -1.77 -19.84
CA ASP A 174 -13.14 -3.14 -19.41
C ASP A 174 -13.52 -4.14 -20.50
N ARG A 175 -14.65 -3.91 -21.19
CA ARG A 175 -15.07 -4.71 -22.34
C ARG A 175 -14.10 -4.60 -23.51
N ILE A 176 -13.72 -3.38 -23.91
CA ILE A 176 -12.73 -3.16 -24.99
C ILE A 176 -11.40 -3.85 -24.65
N SER A 177 -10.95 -3.75 -23.40
CA SER A 177 -9.70 -4.39 -22.95
C SER A 177 -9.77 -5.92 -23.02
N ALA A 178 -10.92 -6.50 -22.66
CA ALA A 178 -11.16 -7.93 -22.77
C ALA A 178 -11.24 -8.40 -24.23
N ASP A 179 -11.87 -7.61 -25.11
CA ASP A 179 -11.97 -7.90 -26.55
C ASP A 179 -10.57 -7.87 -27.19
N ILE A 180 -9.74 -6.86 -26.90
CA ILE A 180 -8.34 -6.78 -27.37
C ILE A 180 -7.52 -7.96 -26.86
N ALA A 181 -7.66 -8.33 -25.59
CA ALA A 181 -6.93 -9.48 -25.02
C ALA A 181 -7.32 -10.80 -25.70
N THR A 182 -8.58 -10.93 -26.11
CA THR A 182 -9.08 -12.11 -26.84
C THR A 182 -8.54 -12.15 -28.27
N GLU A 183 -8.57 -11.02 -28.98
CA GLU A 183 -8.00 -10.92 -30.34
C GLU A 183 -6.49 -11.21 -30.35
N GLN A 184 -5.74 -10.68 -29.38
CA GLN A 184 -4.29 -10.95 -29.25
C GLN A 184 -4.01 -12.43 -28.98
N ARG A 185 -4.85 -13.10 -28.19
CA ARG A 185 -4.73 -14.53 -27.94
C ARG A 185 -4.99 -15.34 -29.20
N GLU A 186 -6.06 -15.03 -29.94
CA GLU A 186 -6.37 -15.71 -31.20
C GLU A 186 -5.27 -15.52 -32.24
N GLN A 187 -4.69 -14.31 -32.31
CA GLN A 187 -3.58 -14.02 -33.23
C GLN A 187 -2.31 -14.80 -32.83
N SER A 188 -2.00 -14.86 -31.53
CA SER A 188 -0.86 -15.64 -31.02
C SER A 188 -1.04 -17.14 -31.28
N GLU A 189 -2.26 -17.68 -31.13
CA GLU A 189 -2.57 -19.08 -31.44
C GLU A 189 -2.45 -19.38 -32.95
N LYS A 190 -2.87 -18.44 -33.81
CA LYS A 190 -2.68 -18.52 -35.28
C LYS A 190 -1.21 -18.46 -35.69
N GLU A 191 -0.41 -17.61 -35.05
CA GLU A 191 1.02 -17.51 -35.32
C GLU A 191 1.79 -18.74 -34.84
N ALA A 192 1.45 -19.27 -33.65
CA ALA A 192 2.05 -20.49 -33.11
C ALA A 192 1.75 -21.73 -33.98
N THR A 193 0.52 -21.86 -34.47
CA THR A 193 0.12 -22.95 -35.38
C THR A 193 0.81 -22.84 -36.74
N ALA A 194 0.87 -21.63 -37.32
CA ALA A 194 1.60 -21.39 -38.56
C ALA A 194 3.12 -21.66 -38.43
N ALA A 195 3.73 -21.31 -37.29
CA ALA A 195 5.13 -21.61 -37.01
C ALA A 195 5.40 -23.12 -36.85
N ALA A 196 4.51 -23.84 -36.16
CA ALA A 196 4.59 -25.29 -36.03
C ALA A 196 4.47 -26.01 -37.38
N GLU A 197 3.63 -25.51 -38.28
CA GLU A 197 3.43 -26.07 -39.62
C GLU A 197 4.64 -25.80 -40.54
N ARG A 198 5.21 -24.59 -40.49
CA ARG A 198 6.49 -24.27 -41.17
C ARG A 198 7.63 -25.17 -40.70
N ASN A 199 7.73 -25.42 -39.39
CA ASN A 199 8.74 -26.33 -38.84
C ASN A 199 8.54 -27.79 -39.26
N ARG A 200 7.31 -28.22 -39.54
CA ARG A 200 7.03 -29.56 -40.10
C ARG A 200 7.41 -29.64 -41.58
N MET A 201 7.16 -28.59 -42.36
CA MET A 201 7.53 -28.55 -43.77
C MET A 201 9.05 -28.49 -44.00
N ASN A 202 9.81 -27.85 -43.11
CA ASN A 202 11.27 -27.77 -43.22
C ASN A 202 12.03 -29.04 -42.76
N ASN A 203 11.36 -29.96 -42.07
CA ASN A 203 11.96 -31.20 -41.54
C ASN A 203 11.60 -32.46 -42.35
N ASN A 204 10.88 -32.30 -43.46
CA ASN A 204 10.57 -33.35 -44.45
C ASN A 204 11.27 -33.04 -45.78
#